data_AF-A0A1G4A0T2-F1
#
_entry.id   AF-A0A1G4A0T2-F1
#
_cell.length_a   1.000
_cell.length_b   1.000
_cell.length_c   1.000
_cell.angle_alpha   90.00
_cell.angle_beta   90.00
_cell.angle_gamma   90.00
#
_symmetry.space_group_name_H-M   'P 1'
#
loop_
_entity.id
_entity.type
_entity.pdbx_description
1 polymer ?
#
loop_
_entity_poly.entity_id
_entity_poly.type
_entity_poly.pdbx_seq_one_letter_code
_entity_poly.pdbx_strand_id
1 'polypeptide(L)'
;MKIAIPLTATDEFAAHYGAAVQFMIYEVEPQTCTVRRRLKVHPVENQPCHWPVLLQTAGAEVVLAGGMGQKARQHMAEHGVKVLAGVTPADPDVLVAGWLAWTLITGKNACEGGHHAGDGPCPGHAYDHGEAHEHENGCGCAQ
;
A
#
# COMPACT_ATOMS: atom_id res chain seq x y z
N MET A 1 -14.02 4.08 -16.28
CA MET A 1 -12.86 3.52 -15.55
C MET A 1 -13.33 2.51 -14.54
N LYS A 2 -12.45 1.63 -14.02
CA LYS A 2 -12.84 0.63 -13.01
C LYS A 2 -11.99 0.69 -11.75
N ILE A 3 -12.65 0.69 -10.60
CA ILE A 3 -12.04 0.72 -9.27
C ILE A 3 -12.38 -0.59 -8.56
N ALA A 4 -11.40 -1.30 -8.02
CA ALA A 4 -11.66 -2.48 -7.20
C ALA A 4 -11.48 -2.19 -5.71
N ILE A 5 -12.38 -2.76 -4.92
CA ILE A 5 -12.40 -2.67 -3.46
C ILE A 5 -12.31 -4.08 -2.87
N PRO A 6 -11.29 -4.37 -2.03
CA PRO A 6 -11.20 -5.63 -1.31
C PRO A 6 -12.27 -5.69 -0.22
N LEU A 7 -13.00 -6.80 -0.17
CA LEU A 7 -14.02 -7.04 0.84
C LEU A 7 -13.73 -8.29 1.66
N THR A 8 -14.21 -8.27 2.90
CA THR A 8 -14.26 -9.43 3.81
C THR A 8 -15.38 -10.39 3.38
N ALA A 9 -15.52 -11.52 4.09
CA ALA A 9 -16.60 -12.48 3.85
C ALA A 9 -18.01 -11.90 4.11
N THR A 10 -18.09 -10.79 4.85
CA THR A 10 -19.32 -10.08 5.22
C THR A 10 -19.65 -8.91 4.28
N ASP A 11 -18.96 -8.80 3.13
CA ASP A 11 -19.09 -7.68 2.18
C ASP A 11 -18.66 -6.31 2.73
N GLU A 12 -17.89 -6.29 3.82
CA GLU A 12 -17.34 -5.07 4.41
C GLU A 12 -15.95 -4.76 3.84
N PHE A 13 -15.55 -3.49 3.87
CA PHE A 13 -14.22 -3.09 3.41
C PHE A 13 -13.11 -3.78 4.21
N ALA A 14 -12.22 -4.48 3.51
CA ALA A 14 -11.09 -5.14 4.16
C ALA A 14 -10.00 -4.12 4.51
N ALA A 15 -9.91 -3.79 5.80
CA ALA A 15 -8.84 -2.93 6.33
C ALA A 15 -7.44 -3.50 6.08
N HIS A 16 -7.31 -4.81 5.84
CA HIS A 16 -6.08 -5.46 5.42
C HIS A 16 -6.33 -6.27 4.16
N TYR A 17 -5.51 -6.07 3.13
CA TYR A 17 -5.59 -6.79 1.86
C TYR A 17 -5.53 -8.32 2.05
N GLY A 18 -4.71 -8.81 2.98
CA GLY A 18 -4.61 -10.24 3.27
C GLY A 18 -5.84 -10.85 3.95
N ALA A 19 -6.75 -10.03 4.49
CA ALA A 19 -8.02 -10.49 5.06
C ALA A 19 -9.17 -10.42 4.04
N ALA A 20 -8.91 -9.91 2.83
CA ALA A 20 -9.89 -9.88 1.77
C ALA A 20 -10.11 -11.30 1.24
N VAL A 21 -11.38 -11.64 0.99
CA VAL A 21 -11.77 -12.93 0.39
C VAL A 21 -12.47 -12.74 -0.96
N GLN A 22 -12.80 -11.49 -1.30
CA GLN A 22 -13.48 -11.14 -2.54
C GLN A 22 -13.19 -9.67 -2.91
N PHE A 23 -13.53 -9.29 -4.14
CA PHE A 23 -13.46 -7.90 -4.60
C PHE A 23 -14.80 -7.41 -5.10
N MET A 24 -15.07 -6.12 -4.90
CA MET A 24 -16.11 -5.42 -5.63
C MET A 24 -15.51 -4.42 -6.61
N ILE A 25 -15.87 -4.55 -7.87
CA ILE A 25 -15.42 -3.71 -8.96
C ILE A 25 -16.52 -2.70 -9.27
N TYR A 26 -16.18 -1.43 -9.13
CA TYR A 26 -17.01 -0.28 -9.44
C TYR A 26 -16.59 0.27 -10.79
N GLU A 27 -17.52 0.22 -11.74
CA GLU A 27 -17.41 0.89 -13.02
C GLU A 27 -17.90 2.32 -12.81
N VAL A 28 -16.98 3.28 -12.87
CA VAL A 28 -17.26 4.69 -12.56
C VAL A 28 -16.87 5.59 -13.72
N GLU A 29 -17.51 6.75 -13.75
CA GLU A 29 -17.25 7.81 -14.69
C GLU A 29 -16.76 9.06 -13.96
N PRO A 30 -15.43 9.31 -13.95
CA PRO A 30 -14.84 10.42 -13.20
C PRO A 30 -15.25 11.79 -13.74
N GLN A 31 -15.64 11.88 -15.02
CA GLN A 31 -16.10 13.12 -15.64
C GLN A 31 -17.47 13.59 -15.09
N THR A 32 -18.32 12.64 -14.71
CA THR A 32 -19.68 12.89 -14.21
C THR A 32 -19.83 12.54 -12.73
N CYS A 33 -18.76 12.06 -12.09
CA CYS A 33 -18.76 11.53 -10.73
C CYS A 33 -19.84 10.46 -10.49
N THR A 34 -20.14 9.64 -11.50
CA THR A 34 -21.24 8.66 -11.43
C THR A 34 -20.72 7.23 -11.36
N VAL A 35 -21.35 6.40 -10.53
CA VAL A 35 -21.16 4.94 -10.55
C VAL A 35 -22.12 4.34 -11.59
N ARG A 36 -21.58 3.71 -12.63
CA ARG A 36 -22.35 3.08 -13.71
C ARG A 36 -22.80 1.68 -13.32
N ARG A 37 -21.90 0.89 -12.72
CA ARG A 37 -22.17 -0.50 -12.35
C ARG A 37 -21.27 -0.95 -11.21
N ARG A 38 -21.75 -1.91 -10.43
CA ARG A 38 -20.96 -2.68 -9.46
C ARG A 38 -20.98 -4.15 -9.82
N LEU A 39 -19.82 -4.78 -9.81
CA LEU A 39 -19.65 -6.20 -10.08
C LEU A 39 -18.88 -6.82 -8.93
N LYS A 40 -19.49 -7.80 -8.26
CA LYS A 40 -18.82 -8.60 -7.25
C LYS A 40 -18.03 -9.70 -7.93
N VAL A 41 -16.75 -9.82 -7.61
CA VAL A 41 -15.85 -10.83 -8.16
C VAL A 41 -15.30 -11.66 -7.00
N HIS A 42 -15.63 -12.96 -7.05
CA HIS A 42 -15.12 -13.93 -6.11
C HIS A 42 -13.95 -14.67 -6.75
N PRO A 43 -12.76 -14.69 -6.13
CA PRO A 43 -11.69 -15.56 -6.59
C PRO A 43 -12.14 -17.02 -6.42
N VAL A 44 -11.92 -17.84 -7.46
CA VAL A 44 -12.30 -19.27 -7.46
C VAL A 44 -11.51 -20.04 -6.40
N GLU A 45 -10.29 -19.59 -6.11
CA GLU A 45 -9.46 -20.09 -5.02
C GLU A 45 -8.94 -18.89 -4.22
N ASN A 46 -8.99 -18.95 -2.88
CA ASN A 46 -8.44 -17.93 -1.96
C ASN A 46 -6.90 -17.87 -2.00
N GLN A 47 -6.30 -17.97 -3.18
CA GLN A 47 -4.87 -17.95 -3.37
C GLN A 47 -4.39 -16.50 -3.60
N PRO A 48 -3.60 -15.91 -2.66
CA PRO A 48 -3.07 -14.53 -2.73
C PRO A 48 -2.27 -14.19 -3.99
N CYS A 49 -1.85 -15.18 -4.79
CA CYS A 49 -1.10 -14.99 -6.03
C CYS A 49 -1.98 -14.62 -7.25
N HIS A 50 -3.26 -14.98 -7.30
CA HIS A 50 -4.08 -14.79 -8.52
C HIS A 50 -4.85 -13.46 -8.59
N TRP A 51 -4.86 -12.69 -7.52
CA TRP A 51 -5.64 -11.46 -7.42
C TRP A 51 -5.23 -10.36 -8.42
N PRO A 52 -3.94 -10.11 -8.69
CA PRO A 52 -3.54 -9.09 -9.68
C PRO A 52 -4.00 -9.45 -11.09
N VAL A 53 -3.87 -10.72 -11.48
CA VAL A 53 -4.31 -11.23 -12.78
C VAL A 53 -5.83 -11.16 -12.90
N LEU A 54 -6.56 -11.50 -11.84
CA LEU A 54 -8.02 -11.40 -11.80
C LEU A 54 -8.50 -9.95 -11.96
N LEU A 55 -7.85 -9.00 -11.28
CA LEU A 55 -8.17 -7.58 -11.39
C LEU A 55 -7.82 -7.00 -12.75
N GLN A 56 -6.66 -7.38 -13.30
CA GLN A 56 -6.25 -7.02 -14.65
C GLN A 56 -7.25 -7.55 -15.70
N THR A 57 -7.66 -8.81 -15.58
CA THR A 57 -8.65 -9.44 -16.47
C THR A 57 -10.00 -8.75 -16.40
N ALA A 58 -10.41 -8.33 -15.19
CA ALA A 58 -11.62 -7.55 -15.00
C ALA A 58 -11.51 -6.09 -15.49
N GLY A 59 -10.31 -5.66 -15.86
CA GLY A 59 -9.99 -4.31 -16.33
C GLY A 59 -9.96 -3.26 -15.23
N ALA A 60 -9.70 -3.67 -13.98
CA ALA A 60 -9.56 -2.74 -12.87
C ALA A 60 -8.25 -1.93 -13.01
N GLU A 61 -8.38 -0.60 -12.95
CA GLU A 61 -7.26 0.33 -13.13
C GLU A 61 -6.72 0.82 -11.78
N VAL A 62 -7.60 0.89 -10.78
CA VAL A 62 -7.32 1.41 -9.43
C VAL A 62 -7.84 0.45 -8.38
N VAL A 63 -7.07 0.23 -7.33
CA VAL A 63 -7.47 -0.55 -6.15
C VAL A 63 -7.37 0.29 -4.90
N LEU A 64 -8.47 0.40 -4.16
CA LEU A 64 -8.53 1.10 -2.88
C LEU A 64 -8.38 0.07 -1.78
N ALA A 65 -7.27 0.10 -1.05
CA ALA A 65 -7.00 -0.84 0.03
C ALA A 65 -6.64 -0.07 1.31
N GLY A 66 -6.96 -0.66 2.47
CA GLY A 66 -6.44 -0.18 3.74
C GLY A 66 -4.94 -0.49 3.84
N GLY A 67 -4.59 -1.59 4.50
CA GLY A 67 -3.23 -2.11 4.54
C GLY A 67 -2.94 -3.01 3.33
N MET A 68 -1.90 -2.71 2.56
CA MET A 68 -1.37 -3.62 1.54
C MET A 68 0.15 -3.75 1.70
N GLY A 69 0.65 -4.99 1.73
CA GLY A 69 2.09 -5.26 1.80
C GLY A 69 2.84 -4.75 0.56
N GLN A 70 4.10 -4.35 0.74
CA GLN A 70 4.93 -3.80 -0.34
C GLN A 70 5.05 -4.72 -1.55
N LYS A 71 5.23 -6.03 -1.33
CA LYS A 71 5.31 -7.04 -2.41
C LYS A 71 4.03 -7.08 -3.25
N ALA A 72 2.86 -7.03 -2.61
CA ALA A 72 1.57 -7.03 -3.31
C ALA A 72 1.36 -5.76 -4.13
N ARG A 73 1.74 -4.58 -3.58
CA ARG A 73 1.68 -3.31 -4.31
C ARG A 73 2.57 -3.33 -5.56
N GLN A 74 3.79 -3.83 -5.42
CA GLN A 74 4.73 -3.95 -6.54
C GLN A 74 4.19 -4.87 -7.62
N HIS A 75 3.68 -6.03 -7.22
CA HIS A 75 3.10 -6.99 -8.15
C HIS A 75 1.88 -6.42 -8.91
N MET A 76 1.01 -5.68 -8.23
CA MET A 76 -0.12 -5.00 -8.87
C MET A 76 0.33 -3.92 -9.87
N ALA A 77 1.36 -3.17 -9.52
CA ALA A 77 1.95 -2.15 -10.39
C ALA A 77 2.57 -2.77 -11.66
N GLU A 78 3.21 -3.93 -11.54
CA GLU A 78 3.74 -4.69 -12.70
C GLU A 78 2.62 -5.10 -13.68
N HIS A 79 1.40 -5.34 -13.16
CA HIS A 79 0.21 -5.64 -13.96
C HIS A 79 -0.55 -4.37 -14.43
N GLY A 80 0.01 -3.17 -14.24
CA GLY A 80 -0.60 -1.91 -14.65
C GLY A 80 -1.76 -1.45 -13.77
N VAL A 81 -1.92 -2.05 -12.58
CA VAL A 81 -2.99 -1.72 -11.63
C VAL A 81 -2.45 -0.78 -10.57
N LYS A 82 -3.04 0.41 -10.45
CA LYS A 82 -2.65 1.40 -9.44
C LYS A 82 -3.24 1.02 -8.09
N VAL A 83 -2.42 1.04 -7.04
CA VAL A 83 -2.89 0.77 -5.68
C VAL A 83 -2.85 2.04 -4.85
N LEU A 84 -4.00 2.41 -4.31
CA LEU A 84 -4.12 3.40 -3.23
C LEU A 84 -4.22 2.64 -1.90
N ALA A 85 -3.11 2.59 -1.17
CA ALA A 85 -3.08 2.06 0.18
C ALA A 85 -3.36 3.16 1.21
N GLY A 86 -3.64 2.76 2.45
CA GLY A 86 -3.91 3.64 3.57
C GLY A 86 -5.35 4.11 3.65
N VAL A 87 -6.28 3.59 2.84
CA VAL A 87 -7.67 4.05 2.88
C VAL A 87 -8.33 3.75 4.22
N THR A 88 -8.92 4.77 4.83
CA THR A 88 -9.65 4.61 6.10
C THR A 88 -10.86 3.68 5.88
N PRO A 89 -11.06 2.63 6.70
CA PRO A 89 -12.19 1.73 6.54
C PRO A 89 -13.52 2.47 6.61
N ALA A 90 -14.33 2.34 5.55
CA ALA A 90 -15.67 2.90 5.46
C ALA A 90 -16.49 2.05 4.47
N ASP A 91 -17.77 2.38 4.31
CA ASP A 91 -18.63 1.74 3.31
C ASP A 91 -18.01 1.79 1.91
N PRO A 92 -17.98 0.68 1.15
CA PRO A 92 -17.43 0.62 -0.19
C PRO A 92 -17.99 1.71 -1.13
N ASP A 93 -19.29 1.98 -1.06
CA ASP A 93 -19.93 3.05 -1.83
C ASP A 93 -19.43 4.46 -1.42
N VAL A 94 -19.20 4.69 -0.12
CA VAL A 94 -18.64 5.96 0.38
C VAL A 94 -17.20 6.13 -0.06
N LEU A 95 -16.41 5.05 -0.08
CA LEU A 95 -15.02 5.09 -0.56
C LEU A 95 -14.95 5.45 -2.05
N VAL A 96 -15.80 4.85 -2.87
CA VAL A 96 -15.85 5.17 -4.30
C VAL A 96 -16.30 6.62 -4.53
N ALA A 97 -17.32 7.08 -3.80
CA ALA A 97 -17.78 8.45 -3.87
C ALA A 97 -16.70 9.45 -3.42
N GLY A 98 -16.00 9.16 -2.33
CA GLY A 98 -14.90 9.98 -1.82
C GLY A 98 -13.71 10.02 -2.79
N TRP A 99 -13.42 8.91 -3.47
CA TRP A 99 -12.40 8.86 -4.52
C TRP A 99 -12.79 9.73 -5.72
N LEU A 100 -14.04 9.63 -6.19
CA LEU A 100 -14.57 10.48 -7.29
C LEU A 100 -14.58 11.97 -6.93
N ALA A 101 -14.88 12.28 -5.67
CA ALA A 101 -14.91 13.65 -5.14
C ALA A 101 -13.52 14.17 -4.75
N TRP A 102 -12.44 13.38 -4.91
CA TRP A 102 -11.09 13.74 -4.45
C TRP A 102 -11.00 14.07 -2.95
N THR A 103 -11.91 13.52 -2.14
CA THR A 103 -12.00 13.74 -0.68
C THR A 103 -11.59 12.52 0.13
N LEU A 104 -11.10 11.47 -0.53
CA LEU A 104 -10.75 10.22 0.13
C LEU A 104 -9.62 10.43 1.15
N ILE A 105 -9.89 10.06 2.41
CA ILE A 105 -8.91 10.15 3.50
C ILE A 105 -8.04 8.89 3.47
N THR A 106 -6.83 9.02 2.95
CA THR A 106 -5.76 8.04 3.13
C THR A 106 -5.01 8.38 4.42
N GLY A 107 -4.91 7.41 5.34
CA GLY A 107 -3.98 7.46 6.46
C GLY A 107 -2.55 7.60 5.95
N LYS A 108 -1.68 8.22 6.76
CA LYS A 108 -0.25 8.46 6.46
C LYS A 108 0.36 7.26 5.76
N ASN A 109 0.55 7.37 4.45
CA ASN A 109 1.28 6.39 3.69
C ASN A 109 2.71 6.41 4.22
N ALA A 110 3.18 5.29 4.75
CA ALA A 110 4.56 5.05 5.16
C ALA A 110 5.55 5.05 3.97
N CYS A 111 5.30 5.86 2.95
CA CYS A 111 6.16 6.10 1.79
C CYS A 111 6.14 7.57 1.32
N GLU A 112 5.81 8.53 2.20
CA GLU A 112 6.32 9.92 2.10
C GLU A 112 7.33 10.13 3.22
N GLY A 113 8.45 9.42 3.11
CA GLY A 113 9.66 9.60 3.92
C GLY A 113 10.76 10.23 3.07
N GLY A 114 10.42 11.22 2.26
CA GLY A 114 11.37 12.10 1.59
C GLY A 114 11.70 13.27 2.50
N HIS A 115 12.72 13.09 3.35
CA HIS A 115 13.72 14.09 3.72
C HIS A 115 13.35 15.60 3.59
N HIS A 116 13.01 16.26 4.71
CA HIS A 116 13.91 17.21 5.43
C HIS A 116 13.23 18.02 6.55
N ALA A 117 14.07 18.38 7.52
CA ALA A 117 13.99 19.57 8.39
C ALA A 117 13.05 19.53 9.61
N GLY A 118 13.41 18.70 10.59
CA GLY A 118 13.23 19.04 12.01
C GLY A 118 14.61 19.11 12.65
N ASP A 119 15.12 20.33 12.80
CA ASP A 119 16.37 20.67 13.48
C ASP A 119 16.26 20.25 14.96
N GLY A 120 17.00 19.21 15.34
CA GLY A 120 17.01 18.68 16.70
C GLY A 120 18.12 17.65 16.86
N PRO A 121 19.20 17.95 17.63
CA PRO A 121 20.35 17.08 17.73
C PRO A 121 20.00 15.86 18.59
N CYS A 122 19.77 14.71 17.95
CA CYS A 122 19.76 13.42 18.61
C CYS A 122 21.21 12.92 18.73
N PRO A 123 21.78 12.84 19.95
CA PRO A 123 23.12 12.33 20.17
C PRO A 123 23.08 10.80 20.07
N GLY A 124 24.01 10.17 19.36
CA GLY A 124 24.21 8.74 19.61
C GLY A 124 24.90 7.86 18.59
N HIS A 125 25.32 8.33 17.40
CA HIS A 125 26.01 7.43 16.47
C HIS A 125 27.24 8.11 15.85
N ALA A 126 28.34 8.07 16.59
CA ALA A 126 29.67 8.20 16.02
C ALA A 126 30.01 6.90 15.29
N TYR A 127 29.79 6.88 13.98
CA TYR A 127 30.47 5.93 13.10
C TYR A 127 31.72 6.62 12.58
N ASP A 128 32.84 6.24 13.19
CA ASP A 128 34.18 6.70 12.88
C ASP A 128 34.57 6.28 11.46
N HIS A 129 34.90 7.27 10.63
CA HIS A 129 35.50 7.08 9.32
C HIS A 129 36.98 6.79 9.52
N GLY A 130 37.46 5.68 8.96
CA GLY A 130 38.81 5.21 9.19
C GLY A 130 39.89 6.21 8.76
N GLU A 131 40.94 6.29 9.57
CA GLU A 131 42.26 6.79 9.16
C GLU A 131 43.35 5.93 9.79
N ALA A 132 44.31 5.53 8.96
CA ALA A 132 45.51 4.84 9.39
C ALA A 132 46.39 5.81 10.19
N HIS A 133 46.75 5.42 11.41
CA HIS A 133 47.89 5.98 12.12
C HIS A 133 48.62 4.86 12.87
N GLU A 134 49.82 4.56 12.38
CA GLU A 134 50.83 3.82 13.11
C GLU A 134 51.24 4.64 14.34
N HIS A 135 51.48 3.98 15.48
CA HIS A 135 52.48 4.37 16.47
C HIS A 135 52.78 3.20 17.41
N GLU A 136 54.09 2.99 17.57
CA GLU A 136 54.74 2.00 18.43
C GLU A 136 54.51 2.24 19.93
N ASN A 137 54.95 1.25 20.72
CA ASN A 137 55.26 1.22 22.15
C ASN A 137 54.31 0.39 23.03
N GLY A 138 54.81 -0.78 23.44
CA GLY A 138 54.09 -1.78 24.21
C GLY A 138 54.29 -1.76 25.73
N CYS A 139 53.67 -2.74 26.39
CA CYS A 139 54.00 -3.39 27.67
C CYS A 139 52.95 -4.50 27.87
N GLY A 140 53.28 -5.80 27.80
CA GLY A 140 53.60 -6.67 28.95
C GLY A 140 52.31 -7.21 29.62
N CYS A 141 52.07 -8.49 29.92
CA CYS A 141 52.91 -9.65 30.17
C CYS A 141 52.06 -10.95 30.09
N ALA A 142 52.76 -12.07 29.98
CA ALA A 142 52.27 -13.44 29.88
C ALA A 142 51.68 -14.03 31.19
N GLN A 143 50.72 -14.96 31.05
CA GLN A 143 50.77 -16.33 31.56
C GLN A 143 49.57 -17.15 31.08
#